data_AF-A0A142LJK6-F1
#
_entry.id   AF-A0A142LJK6-F1
#
_cell.length_a   1.000
_cell.length_b   1.000
_cell.length_c   1.000
_cell.angle_alpha   90.00
_cell.angle_beta   90.00
_cell.angle_gamma   90.00
#
_symmetry.space_group_name_H-M   'P 1'
#
loop_
_entity.id
_entity.type
_entity.pdbx_description
1 polymer ?
#
loop_
_entity_poly.entity_id
_entity_poly.type
_entity_poly.pdbx_seq_one_letter_code
_entity_poly.pdbx_strand_id
1 'polypeptide(L)'
;MTPLRFRLMIAAYLVAVVLAITGHIVTASDLPAPLWEFVRVADGSTWMTTWVGVLYLVSATASTIGLLLFKAWARRLFTILAVLGAMPWDGPVVYPPLEYLFVNLEFILAGAIIAAAHWSPVGTFFGGKPK
;
A
#
# COMPACT_ATOMS: atom_id res chain seq x y z
N MET A 1 -4.34 -3.11 -21.75
CA MET A 1 -3.60 -2.07 -21.01
C MET A 1 -2.14 -2.11 -21.45
N THR A 2 -1.47 -0.96 -21.60
CA THR A 2 -0.07 -0.91 -22.08
C THR A 2 0.92 -0.91 -20.89
N PRO A 3 2.19 -1.30 -21.09
CA PRO A 3 3.22 -1.26 -20.04
C PRO A 3 3.41 0.13 -19.42
N LEU A 4 3.32 1.19 -20.24
CA LEU A 4 3.39 2.57 -19.76
C LEU A 4 2.24 2.89 -18.80
N ARG A 5 1.00 2.56 -19.17
CA ARG A 5 -0.18 2.79 -18.31
C ARG A 5 -0.07 2.02 -16.99
N PHE A 6 0.47 0.80 -17.02
CA PHE A 6 0.72 0.02 -15.80
C PHE A 6 1.75 0.69 -14.87
N ARG A 7 2.86 1.17 -15.43
CA ARG A 7 3.87 1.91 -14.65
C ARG A 7 3.33 3.21 -14.09
N LEU A 8 2.50 3.93 -14.85
CA LEU A 8 1.83 5.14 -14.36
C LEU A 8 0.87 4.85 -13.22
N MET A 9 0.14 3.72 -13.25
CA MET A 9 -0.68 3.30 -12.12
C MET A 9 0.17 3.01 -10.87
N ILE A 10 1.31 2.33 -11.02
CA ILE A 10 2.23 2.09 -9.90
C ILE A 10 2.78 3.42 -9.36
N ALA A 11 3.12 4.36 -10.24
CA ALA A 11 3.57 5.68 -9.83
C ALA A 11 2.48 6.44 -9.05
N ALA A 12 1.22 6.40 -9.52
CA ALA A 12 0.09 6.99 -8.81
C ALA A 12 -0.14 6.33 -7.45
N TYR A 13 0.01 5.01 -7.36
CA TYR A 13 -0.03 4.27 -6.09
C TYR A 13 1.05 4.77 -5.13
N LEU A 14 2.31 4.88 -5.59
CA LEU A 14 3.40 5.39 -4.75
C LEU A 14 3.17 6.84 -4.31
N VAL A 15 2.61 7.69 -5.17
CA VAL A 15 2.22 9.06 -4.81
C VAL A 15 1.13 9.04 -3.73
N ALA A 16 0.12 8.17 -3.85
CA ALA A 16 -0.92 8.02 -2.84
C ALA A 16 -0.34 7.60 -1.48
N VAL A 17 0.60 6.63 -1.46
CA VAL A 17 1.31 6.22 -0.23
C VAL A 17 2.04 7.40 0.42
N VAL A 18 2.80 8.17 -0.36
CA VAL A 18 3.54 9.34 0.16
C VAL A 18 2.58 10.40 0.69
N LEU A 19 1.47 10.65 -0.01
CA LEU A 19 0.45 11.60 0.42
C LEU A 19 -0.32 11.13 1.66
N ALA A 20 -0.54 9.83 1.83
CA ALA A 20 -1.12 9.27 3.05
C ALA A 20 -0.23 9.54 4.26
N ILE A 21 1.07 9.21 4.16
CA ILE A 21 2.05 9.48 5.23
C ILE A 21 2.13 10.98 5.53
N THR A 22 2.22 11.81 4.49
CA THR A 22 2.28 13.27 4.66
C THR A 22 0.99 13.80 5.28
N GLY A 23 -0.16 13.28 4.86
CA GLY A 23 -1.48 13.62 5.38
C GLY A 23 -1.59 13.30 6.86
N HIS A 24 -1.09 12.14 7.29
CA HIS A 24 -1.00 11.80 8.71
C HIS A 24 -0.19 12.84 9.49
N ILE A 25 1.05 13.12 9.06
CA ILE A 25 1.95 14.04 9.77
C ILE A 25 1.35 15.45 9.88
N VAL A 26 0.71 15.93 8.81
CA VAL A 26 0.19 17.31 8.76
C VAL A 26 -1.16 17.46 9.47
N THR A 27 -2.03 16.46 9.42
CA THR A 27 -3.42 16.56 9.90
C THR A 27 -3.72 15.75 11.16
N ALA A 28 -2.73 15.06 11.75
CA ALA A 28 -2.91 14.35 13.01
C ALA A 28 -3.42 15.27 14.14
N SER A 29 -2.98 16.53 14.18
CA SER A 29 -3.44 17.52 15.16
C SER A 29 -4.88 18.00 14.96
N ASP A 30 -5.47 17.73 13.80
CA ASP A 30 -6.83 18.16 13.47
C ASP A 30 -7.90 17.19 14.04
N LEU A 31 -7.47 16.07 14.62
CA LEU A 31 -8.35 15.13 15.31
C LEU A 31 -8.91 15.75 16.61
N PRO A 32 -10.19 15.53 16.94
CA PRO A 32 -10.74 15.86 18.25
C PRO A 32 -9.93 15.23 19.39
N ALA A 33 -9.81 15.94 20.52
CA ALA A 33 -9.01 15.54 21.67
C ALA A 33 -9.09 14.04 22.08
N PRO A 34 -10.28 13.40 22.19
CA PRO A 34 -10.33 11.99 22.59
C PRO A 34 -9.73 11.04 21.54
N LEU A 35 -9.80 11.39 20.25
CA LEU A 35 -9.25 10.59 19.17
C LEU A 35 -7.74 10.80 19.03
N TRP A 36 -7.29 12.04 19.20
CA TRP A 36 -5.86 12.36 19.19
C TRP A 36 -5.11 11.64 20.31
N GLU A 37 -5.67 11.60 21.52
CA GLU A 37 -5.07 10.90 22.65
C GLU A 37 -5.02 9.37 22.43
N PHE A 38 -6.08 8.80 21.84
CA PHE A 38 -6.09 7.40 21.44
C PHE A 38 -4.97 7.08 20.44
N VAL A 39 -4.84 7.86 19.36
CA VAL A 39 -3.79 7.68 18.34
C VAL A 39 -2.40 7.78 18.98
N ARG A 40 -2.16 8.77 19.84
CA ARG A 40 -0.86 8.94 20.51
C ARG A 40 -0.48 7.73 21.37
N VAL A 41 -1.45 7.11 22.04
CA VAL A 41 -1.21 5.90 22.85
C VAL A 41 -1.04 4.67 21.94
N ALA A 42 -1.83 4.56 20.88
CA ALA A 42 -1.77 3.47 19.90
C ALA A 42 -0.46 3.46 19.09
N ASP A 43 0.09 4.65 18.78
CA ASP A 43 1.38 4.83 18.12
C ASP A 43 2.59 4.41 19.00
N GLY A 44 2.33 4.00 20.25
CA GLY A 44 3.32 3.39 21.12
C GLY A 44 3.84 2.06 20.54
N SER A 45 4.81 2.15 19.62
CA SER A 45 5.38 0.97 18.95
C SER A 45 6.10 0.07 19.95
N THR A 46 5.74 -1.22 19.98
CA THR A 46 6.58 -2.23 20.61
C THR A 46 7.72 -2.59 19.66
N TRP A 47 8.83 -3.13 20.19
CA TRP A 47 9.94 -3.59 19.33
C TRP A 47 9.46 -4.58 18.26
N MET A 48 8.45 -5.39 18.57
CA MET A 48 7.87 -6.38 17.66
C MET A 48 7.10 -5.73 16.51
N THR A 49 6.27 -4.70 16.77
CA THR A 49 5.57 -3.98 15.70
C THR A 49 6.54 -3.20 14.81
N THR A 50 7.63 -2.66 15.37
CA THR A 50 8.69 -1.99 14.59
C THR A 50 9.35 -2.94 13.58
N TRP A 51 9.79 -4.13 14.01
CA TRP A 51 10.46 -5.08 13.10
C TRP A 51 9.53 -5.63 12.03
N VAL A 52 8.28 -5.94 12.39
CA VAL A 52 7.27 -6.40 11.43
C VAL A 52 6.98 -5.30 10.41
N GLY A 53 6.85 -4.04 10.85
CA GLY A 53 6.66 -2.89 9.96
C GLY A 53 7.82 -2.69 9.00
N VAL A 54 9.07 -2.80 9.48
CA VAL A 54 10.27 -2.70 8.62
C VAL A 54 10.30 -3.84 7.60
N LEU A 55 10.03 -5.08 8.01
CA LEU A 55 10.00 -6.23 7.11
C LEU A 55 8.91 -6.07 6.04
N TYR A 56 7.72 -5.59 6.44
CA TYR A 56 6.63 -5.30 5.52
C TYR A 56 7.03 -4.22 4.51
N LEU A 57 7.63 -3.11 4.97
CA LEU A 57 8.07 -2.01 4.11
C LEU A 57 9.13 -2.44 3.10
N VAL A 58 10.14 -3.21 3.53
CA VAL A 58 11.18 -3.74 2.63
C VAL A 58 10.56 -4.67 1.58
N SER A 59 9.66 -5.57 2.00
CA SER A 59 8.97 -6.50 1.11
C SER A 59 8.06 -5.78 0.11
N ALA A 60 7.32 -4.76 0.57
CA ALA A 60 6.45 -3.93 -0.24
C ALA A 60 7.26 -3.16 -1.30
N THR A 61 8.38 -2.56 -0.89
CA THR A 61 9.31 -1.87 -1.79
C THR A 61 9.89 -2.82 -2.83
N ALA A 62 10.41 -3.97 -2.42
CA ALA A 62 10.97 -4.98 -3.31
C ALA A 62 9.92 -5.49 -4.31
N SER A 63 8.69 -5.77 -3.85
CA SER A 63 7.59 -6.21 -4.72
C SER A 63 7.19 -5.14 -5.73
N THR A 64 7.14 -3.87 -5.32
CA THR A 64 6.78 -2.75 -6.20
C THR A 64 7.84 -2.51 -7.27
N ILE A 65 9.13 -2.55 -6.91
CA ILE A 65 10.24 -2.51 -7.89
C ILE A 65 10.15 -3.70 -8.84
N GLY A 66 9.89 -4.90 -8.32
CA GLY A 66 9.70 -6.09 -9.14
C GLY A 66 8.52 -5.97 -10.10
N LEU A 67 7.43 -5.28 -9.72
CA LEU A 67 6.31 -4.99 -10.62
C LEU A 67 6.71 -4.05 -11.76
N LEU A 68 7.48 -2.99 -11.48
CA LEU A 68 7.98 -2.07 -12.51
C LEU A 68 8.89 -2.76 -13.54
N LEU A 69 9.62 -3.79 -13.08
CA LEU A 69 10.51 -4.64 -13.88
C LEU A 69 9.84 -5.91 -14.43
N PHE A 70 8.52 -6.04 -14.27
CA PHE A 70 7.75 -7.19 -14.76
C PHE A 70 8.24 -8.57 -14.26
N LYS A 71 8.73 -8.65 -13.02
CA LYS A 71 9.20 -9.91 -12.42
C LYS A 71 8.03 -10.77 -11.92
N ALA A 72 7.99 -12.05 -12.32
CA ALA A 72 6.90 -12.97 -12.02
C ALA A 72 6.60 -13.14 -10.51
N TRP A 73 7.65 -13.17 -9.68
CA TRP A 73 7.53 -13.29 -8.22
C TRP A 73 6.88 -12.06 -7.58
N ALA A 74 7.11 -10.88 -8.15
CA ALA A 74 6.64 -9.61 -7.59
C ALA A 74 5.13 -9.50 -7.60
N ARG A 75 4.47 -10.05 -8.64
CA ARG A 75 3.01 -10.10 -8.72
C ARG A 75 2.39 -10.84 -7.55
N ARG A 76 2.94 -12.01 -7.18
CA ARG A 76 2.44 -12.81 -6.05
C ARG A 76 2.73 -12.11 -4.74
N LEU A 77 3.96 -11.63 -4.55
CA LEU A 77 4.37 -10.96 -3.33
C LEU A 77 3.54 -9.69 -3.08
N PHE A 78 3.37 -8.84 -4.10
CA PHE A 78 2.55 -7.62 -3.99
C PHE A 78 1.10 -7.96 -3.65
N THR A 79 0.51 -8.99 -4.27
CA THR A 79 -0.86 -9.41 -3.96
C THR A 79 -0.99 -9.83 -2.50
N ILE A 80 -0.05 -10.65 -2.00
CA ILE A 80 -0.05 -11.10 -0.60
C ILE A 80 0.08 -9.91 0.33
N LEU A 81 1.06 -9.03 0.09
CA LEU A 81 1.29 -7.87 0.94
C LEU A 81 0.10 -6.90 0.95
N ALA A 82 -0.52 -6.63 -0.20
CA ALA A 82 -1.70 -5.76 -0.25
C ALA A 82 -2.89 -6.35 0.53
N VAL A 83 -3.10 -7.67 0.48
CA VAL A 83 -4.13 -8.34 1.28
C VAL A 83 -3.81 -8.29 2.77
N LEU A 84 -2.54 -8.55 3.14
CA LEU A 84 -2.09 -8.42 4.52
C LEU A 84 -2.23 -6.98 5.03
N GLY A 85 -1.87 -5.98 4.23
CA GLY A 85 -2.01 -4.57 4.61
C GLY A 85 -3.46 -4.10 4.77
N ALA A 86 -4.43 -4.76 4.14
CA ALA A 86 -5.85 -4.48 4.30
C ALA A 86 -6.48 -5.17 5.53
N MET A 87 -5.77 -6.07 6.21
CA MET A 87 -6.28 -6.72 7.41
C MET A 87 -6.16 -5.80 8.62
N PRO A 88 -7.21 -5.72 9.48
CA PRO A 88 -7.13 -4.97 10.73
C PRO A 88 -6.33 -5.78 11.77
N TRP A 89 -5.03 -5.52 11.87
CA TRP A 89 -4.13 -6.23 12.79
C TRP A 89 -4.33 -5.84 14.25
N ASP A 90 -4.48 -4.54 14.54
CA ASP A 90 -4.40 -3.98 15.89
C ASP A 90 -5.72 -3.37 16.39
N GLY A 91 -6.87 -3.87 15.90
CA GLY A 91 -8.18 -3.41 16.34
C GLY A 91 -8.60 -2.07 15.68
N PRO A 92 -9.35 -1.20 16.39
CA PRO A 92 -9.83 0.05 15.82
C PRO A 92 -8.68 1.00 15.46
N VAL A 93 -8.61 1.42 14.19
CA VAL A 93 -7.63 2.40 13.72
C VAL A 93 -8.35 3.71 13.41
N VAL A 94 -7.78 4.83 13.86
CA VAL A 94 -8.28 6.17 13.60
C VAL A 94 -7.36 6.84 12.61
N TYR A 95 -7.91 7.26 11.49
CA TYR A 95 -7.19 7.98 10.44
C TYR A 95 -7.60 9.46 10.45
N PRO A 96 -6.65 10.42 10.46
CA PRO A 96 -6.91 11.79 10.07
C PRO A 96 -7.56 11.88 8.67
N PRO A 97 -8.33 12.93 8.36
CA PRO A 97 -9.13 12.98 7.14
C PRO A 97 -8.33 12.83 5.84
N LEU A 98 -7.15 13.46 5.75
CA LEU A 98 -6.30 13.37 4.56
C LEU A 98 -5.64 12.00 4.43
N GLU A 99 -5.13 11.45 5.54
CA GLU A 99 -4.60 10.09 5.54
C GLU A 99 -5.67 9.11 5.07
N TYR A 100 -6.89 9.19 5.64
CA TYR A 100 -8.01 8.33 5.27
C TYR A 100 -8.29 8.38 3.77
N LEU A 101 -8.35 9.57 3.17
CA LEU A 101 -8.57 9.72 1.73
C LEU A 101 -7.49 9.00 0.91
N PHE A 102 -6.22 9.23 1.22
CA PHE A 102 -5.12 8.69 0.44
C PHE A 102 -4.89 7.18 0.67
N VAL A 103 -5.14 6.68 1.89
CA VAL A 103 -5.14 5.24 2.19
C VAL A 103 -6.23 4.53 1.40
N ASN A 104 -7.44 5.09 1.32
CA ASN A 104 -8.50 4.50 0.49
C ASN A 104 -8.12 4.51 -1.00
N LEU A 105 -7.54 5.61 -1.49
CA LEU A 105 -7.07 5.70 -2.88
C LEU A 105 -5.95 4.68 -3.16
N GLU A 106 -5.02 4.52 -2.23
CA GLU A 106 -3.96 3.52 -2.26
C GLU A 106 -4.55 2.12 -2.40
N PHE A 107 -5.53 1.74 -1.57
CA PHE A 107 -6.16 0.42 -1.64
C PHE A 107 -6.87 0.17 -2.98
N ILE A 108 -7.59 1.17 -3.49
CA ILE A 108 -8.23 1.09 -4.81
C ILE A 108 -7.18 0.86 -5.91
N LEU A 109 -6.09 1.62 -5.87
CA LEU A 109 -5.00 1.49 -6.84
C LEU A 109 -4.28 0.15 -6.70
N ALA A 110 -4.05 -0.34 -5.48
CA ALA A 110 -3.45 -1.65 -5.23
C ALA A 110 -4.32 -2.77 -5.84
N GLY A 111 -5.64 -2.74 -5.60
CA GLY A 111 -6.59 -3.66 -6.21
C GLY A 111 -6.56 -3.60 -7.74
N ALA A 112 -6.53 -2.40 -8.32
CA ALA A 112 -6.43 -2.21 -9.76
C ALA A 112 -5.10 -2.71 -10.34
N ILE A 113 -3.97 -2.52 -9.65
CA ILE A 113 -2.65 -3.03 -10.02
C ILE A 113 -2.63 -4.55 -10.01
N ILE A 114 -3.17 -5.18 -8.94
CA ILE A 114 -3.32 -6.63 -8.84
C ILE A 114 -4.16 -7.13 -10.02
N ALA A 115 -5.29 -6.49 -10.28
CA ALA A 115 -6.17 -6.90 -11.35
C ALA A 115 -5.49 -6.79 -12.73
N ALA A 116 -4.78 -5.69 -12.97
CA ALA A 116 -4.03 -5.49 -14.20
C ALA A 116 -2.88 -6.50 -14.36
N ALA A 117 -2.17 -6.83 -13.29
CA ALA A 117 -1.04 -7.75 -13.32
C ALA A 117 -1.46 -9.22 -13.56
N HIS A 118 -2.68 -9.61 -13.17
CA HIS A 118 -3.18 -10.98 -13.31
C HIS A 118 -4.13 -11.20 -14.50
N TRP A 119 -5.00 -10.25 -14.81
CA TRP A 119 -6.08 -10.43 -15.79
C TRP A 119 -5.99 -9.54 -17.02
N SER A 120 -5.07 -8.56 -17.08
CA SER A 120 -4.90 -7.74 -18.29
C SER A 120 -3.81 -8.29 -19.22
N PRO A 121 -3.74 -7.83 -20.49
CA PRO A 121 -2.66 -8.18 -21.41
C PRO A 121 -1.25 -7.88 -20.88
N VAL A 122 -1.11 -6.97 -19.91
CA VAL A 122 0.17 -6.66 -19.25
C VAL A 122 0.71 -7.87 -18.47
N GLY A 123 -0.16 -8.78 -18.04
CA GLY A 123 0.20 -10.02 -17.34
C GLY A 123 1.14 -10.92 -18.15
N THR A 124 1.15 -10.81 -19.49
CA THR A 124 2.04 -11.60 -20.36
C THR A 124 3.51 -11.21 -20.21
N PHE A 125 3.81 -9.95 -19.89
CA PHE A 125 5.17 -9.47 -19.65
C PHE A 125 5.81 -10.08 -18.39
N PHE A 126 5.00 -10.61 -17.48
CA PHE A 126 5.46 -11.28 -16.26
C PHE A 126 5.87 -12.75 -16.49
N GLY A 127 6.04 -13.18 -17.75
CA GLY A 127 6.44 -14.55 -18.10
C GLY A 127 5.29 -15.57 -18.09
N GLY A 128 4.04 -15.10 -18.08
CA GLY A 128 2.87 -15.97 -18.25
C GLY A 128 2.65 -16.28 -19.73
N LYS A 129 2.48 -17.56 -20.08
CA LYS A 129 1.90 -17.93 -21.39
C LYS A 129 0.59 -17.14 -21.57
N PRO A 130 0.29 -16.59 -22.76
CA PRO A 130 -0.98 -15.93 -23.01
C PRO A 130 -2.12 -16.91 -22.66
N LYS A 131 -3.07 -16.45 -21.84
CA LYS A 131 -4.34 -17.13 -21.66
C LYS A 131 -5.23 -16.83 -22.85
#